data_AF-A0A2H3DG18-F1
#
_entry.id   AF-A0A2H3DG18-F1
#
_cell.length_a   1.000
_cell.length_b   1.000
_cell.length_c   1.000
_cell.angle_alpha   90.00
_cell.angle_beta   90.00
_cell.angle_gamma   90.00
#
_symmetry.space_group_name_H-M   'P 1'
#
loop_
_entity.id
_entity.type
_entity.pdbx_description
1 polymer ?
#
loop_
_entity_poly.entity_id
_entity_poly.type
_entity_poly.pdbx_seq_one_letter_code
_entity_poly.pdbx_strand_id
1 'polypeptide(L)'
;MSLSQIDSPIPPVTRSVHTPTGSLLKCPECGYSIPGESLAPILPSSRFEELSSCNDPPVDLERTALEAVVREGKANLASLRQRIAAVRKTLKILFKEQTRTVKHITDAKILLSPIRRLPADVLIEIFTACLPEDPDLPDDTDSLDTQLQVAPWVLSQVCASWRQTALTWTGLWANI
;
A
#
# COMPACT_ATOMS: atom_id res chain seq x y z
N MET A 1 -1.20 22.81 -10.22
CA MET A 1 -0.28 21.71 -10.55
C MET A 1 -0.90 20.40 -10.05
N SER A 2 -1.28 19.53 -10.99
CA SER A 2 -1.97 18.26 -10.70
C SER A 2 -1.09 17.31 -9.89
N LEU A 3 -1.60 16.83 -8.76
CA LEU A 3 -1.02 15.71 -8.03
C LEU A 3 -1.48 14.42 -8.71
N SER A 4 -0.65 13.91 -9.61
CA SER A 4 -0.81 12.58 -10.19
C SER A 4 -0.68 11.52 -9.09
N GLN A 5 -1.75 10.74 -8.90
CA GLN A 5 -1.72 9.50 -8.14
C GLN A 5 -0.67 8.57 -8.73
N ILE A 6 0.36 8.24 -7.95
CA ILE A 6 1.28 7.17 -8.26
C ILE A 6 0.66 5.88 -7.71
N ASP A 7 -0.26 5.29 -8.49
CA ASP A 7 -0.56 3.87 -8.38
C ASP A 7 0.65 3.11 -8.93
N SER A 8 1.63 2.83 -8.07
CA SER A 8 2.67 1.86 -8.42
C SER A 8 2.07 0.46 -8.36
N PRO A 9 2.18 -0.36 -9.41
CA PRO A 9 1.75 -1.75 -9.35
C PRO A 9 2.62 -2.49 -8.32
N ILE A 10 1.97 -3.27 -7.45
CA ILE A 10 2.66 -4.23 -6.59
C ILE A 10 3.47 -5.16 -7.52
N PRO A 11 4.81 -5.27 -7.37
CA PRO A 11 5.58 -6.18 -8.21
C PRO A 11 5.08 -7.61 -7.97
N PRO A 12 4.96 -8.44 -9.02
CA PRO A 12 4.50 -9.81 -8.85
C PRO A 12 5.50 -10.52 -7.94
N VAL A 13 4.99 -11.15 -6.89
CA VAL A 13 5.76 -12.08 -6.07
C VAL A 13 6.35 -13.11 -7.01
N THR A 14 7.66 -13.07 -7.22
CA THR A 14 8.40 -14.06 -8.00
C THR A 14 8.30 -15.39 -7.28
N ARG A 15 7.29 -16.17 -7.66
CA ARG A 15 7.13 -17.54 -7.22
C ARG A 15 8.28 -18.33 -7.83
N SER A 16 9.25 -18.71 -7.00
CA SER A 16 10.25 -19.71 -7.38
C SER A 16 9.49 -20.95 -7.87
N VAL A 17 9.63 -21.27 -9.16
CA VAL A 17 9.03 -22.45 -9.77
C VAL A 17 9.85 -23.66 -9.32
N HIS A 18 9.59 -24.11 -8.10
CA HIS A 18 9.88 -25.48 -7.73
C HIS A 18 8.72 -26.34 -8.24
N THR A 19 8.98 -27.11 -9.28
CA THR A 19 8.13 -28.21 -9.75
C THR A 19 8.11 -29.29 -8.66
N PRO A 20 6.98 -29.57 -7.99
CA PRO A 20 6.88 -30.73 -7.12
C PRO A 20 6.13 -31.82 -7.88
N THR A 21 6.90 -32.82 -8.29
CA THR A 21 6.43 -34.16 -8.61
C THR A 21 5.66 -34.71 -7.39
N GLY A 22 4.35 -34.93 -7.51
CA GLY A 22 3.55 -35.68 -6.53
C GLY A 22 2.88 -34.86 -5.41
N SER A 23 1.54 -34.77 -5.50
CA SER A 23 0.56 -34.59 -4.40
C SER A 23 0.96 -33.70 -3.20
N LEU A 24 0.84 -32.37 -3.35
CA LEU A 24 0.65 -31.48 -2.21
C LEU A 24 -0.85 -31.23 -2.00
N LEU A 25 -1.52 -32.18 -1.36
CA LEU A 25 -2.93 -32.08 -0.94
C LEU A 25 -3.16 -31.01 0.13
N LYS A 26 -2.12 -30.37 0.68
CA LYS A 26 -2.17 -29.38 1.76
C LYS A 26 -1.23 -28.21 1.54
N CYS A 27 -1.72 -26.99 1.75
CA CYS A 27 -0.92 -25.77 1.76
C CYS A 27 -0.06 -25.70 3.03
N PRO A 28 1.28 -25.55 2.94
CA PRO A 28 2.17 -25.52 4.10
C PRO A 28 2.05 -24.24 4.93
N GLU A 29 1.59 -23.13 4.34
CA GLU A 29 1.49 -21.85 5.06
C GLU A 29 0.19 -21.68 5.85
N CYS A 30 -0.93 -22.21 5.33
CA CYS A 30 -2.25 -22.03 5.95
C CYS A 30 -2.96 -23.34 6.29
N GLY A 31 -2.30 -24.48 6.07
CA GLY A 31 -2.84 -25.83 6.32
C GLY A 31 -4.02 -26.21 5.42
N TYR A 32 -4.35 -25.40 4.40
CA TYR A 32 -5.49 -25.67 3.51
C TYR A 32 -5.29 -26.97 2.77
N SER A 33 -6.07 -27.97 3.15
CA SER A 33 -6.21 -29.17 2.34
C SER A 33 -7.27 -28.90 1.27
N ILE A 34 -6.99 -29.23 0.01
CA ILE A 34 -8.09 -29.40 -0.95
C ILE A 34 -8.95 -30.51 -0.35
N PRO A 35 -10.28 -30.30 -0.17
CA PRO A 35 -11.13 -31.42 0.18
C PRO A 35 -10.91 -32.47 -0.91
N GLY A 36 -10.24 -33.57 -0.58
CA GLY A 36 -10.31 -34.77 -1.39
C GLY A 36 -11.79 -35.10 -1.55
N GLU A 37 -12.19 -35.57 -2.73
CA GLU A 37 -13.56 -35.96 -3.07
C GLU A 37 -14.33 -36.39 -1.82
N SER A 38 -15.37 -35.63 -1.49
CA SER A 38 -16.22 -35.94 -0.34
C SER A 38 -16.67 -37.38 -0.48
N LEU A 39 -16.27 -38.22 0.48
CA LEU A 39 -16.60 -39.65 0.53
C LEU A 39 -18.08 -39.88 0.90
N ALA A 40 -18.91 -38.83 0.91
CA ALA A 40 -20.33 -38.98 1.07
C ALA A 40 -20.87 -39.92 -0.03
N PRO A 41 -21.90 -40.73 0.25
CA PRO A 41 -22.60 -41.46 -0.80
C PRO A 41 -23.19 -40.44 -1.77
N ILE A 42 -22.50 -40.21 -2.88
CA ILE A 42 -23.00 -39.34 -3.94
C ILE A 42 -23.96 -40.20 -4.75
N LEU A 43 -25.20 -39.73 -4.87
CA LEU A 43 -26.10 -40.25 -5.89
C LEU A 43 -25.38 -40.21 -7.24
N PRO A 44 -25.42 -41.29 -8.05
CA PRO A 44 -24.85 -41.24 -9.39
C PRO A 44 -25.39 -40.02 -10.15
N SER A 45 -24.53 -39.31 -10.89
CA SER A 45 -24.91 -38.08 -11.58
C SER A 45 -26.16 -38.27 -12.47
N SER A 46 -26.28 -39.43 -13.13
CA SER A 46 -27.45 -39.78 -13.93
C SER A 46 -28.75 -39.82 -13.12
N ARG A 47 -28.72 -40.41 -11.92
CA ARG A 47 -29.90 -40.51 -11.05
C ARG A 47 -30.28 -39.15 -10.45
N PHE A 48 -29.29 -38.32 -10.16
CA PHE A 48 -29.52 -36.94 -9.72
C PHE A 48 -30.17 -36.10 -10.83
N GLU A 49 -29.71 -36.24 -12.08
CA GLU A 49 -30.29 -35.58 -13.26
C GLU A 49 -31.73 -36.03 -13.53
N GLU A 50 -32.01 -37.33 -13.43
CA GLU A 50 -33.36 -37.88 -13.54
C GLU A 50 -34.30 -37.27 -12.51
N LEU A 51 -33.93 -37.29 -11.21
CA LEU A 51 -34.68 -36.67 -10.12
C LEU A 51 -34.82 -35.15 -10.25
N SER A 52 -33.91 -34.50 -10.98
CA SER A 52 -34.02 -33.06 -11.26
C SER A 52 -34.95 -32.77 -12.44
N SER A 53 -35.17 -33.76 -13.32
CA SER A 53 -36.02 -33.67 -14.51
C SER A 53 -37.48 -34.07 -14.23
N CYS A 54 -37.73 -34.90 -13.22
CA CYS A 54 -39.06 -35.25 -12.75
C CYS A 54 -39.32 -34.74 -11.32
N ASN A 55 -40.58 -34.42 -11.01
CA ASN A 55 -40.96 -34.01 -9.65
C ASN A 55 -41.20 -35.23 -8.72
N ASP A 56 -40.63 -36.39 -9.05
CA ASP A 56 -40.81 -37.60 -8.25
C ASP A 56 -40.01 -37.52 -6.95
N PRO A 57 -40.57 -37.98 -5.82
CA PRO A 57 -39.84 -37.96 -4.56
C PRO A 57 -38.66 -38.95 -4.61
N PRO A 58 -37.48 -38.59 -4.06
CA PRO A 58 -36.38 -39.51 -3.88
C PRO A 58 -36.79 -40.62 -2.91
N VAL A 59 -36.28 -41.84 -3.12
CA VAL A 59 -36.49 -42.94 -2.19
C VAL A 59 -35.75 -42.70 -0.87
N ASP A 60 -36.11 -43.38 0.21
CA ASP A 60 -35.59 -43.09 1.55
C ASP A 60 -34.06 -43.16 1.65
N LEU A 61 -33.42 -44.08 0.93
CA LEU A 61 -31.96 -44.17 0.85
C LEU A 61 -31.34 -42.95 0.14
N GLU A 62 -31.94 -42.53 -0.97
CA GLU A 62 -31.54 -41.34 -1.74
C GLU A 62 -31.72 -40.06 -0.91
N ARG A 63 -32.86 -39.94 -0.22
CA ARG A 63 -33.14 -38.85 0.71
C ARG A 63 -32.07 -38.76 1.80
N THR A 64 -31.76 -39.89 2.45
CA THR A 64 -30.75 -39.93 3.51
C THR A 64 -29.37 -39.52 3.00
N ALA A 65 -29.00 -39.97 1.78
CA ALA A 65 -27.75 -39.57 1.14
C ALA A 65 -27.70 -38.07 0.83
N LEU A 66 -28.78 -37.52 0.24
CA LEU A 66 -28.89 -36.09 -0.05
C LEU A 66 -28.84 -35.23 1.21
N GLU A 67 -29.53 -35.64 2.28
CA GLU A 67 -29.48 -34.94 3.57
C GLU A 67 -28.08 -34.95 4.19
N ALA A 68 -27.35 -36.06 4.07
CA ALA A 68 -25.96 -36.14 4.50
C ALA A 68 -25.07 -35.16 3.72
N VAL A 69 -25.19 -35.11 2.39
CA VAL A 69 -24.47 -34.16 1.53
C VAL A 69 -24.78 -32.72 1.91
N VAL A 70 -26.05 -32.38 2.15
CA VAL A 70 -26.44 -31.02 2.58
C VAL A 70 -25.84 -30.67 3.94
N ARG A 71 -25.86 -31.59 4.90
CA ARG A 71 -25.30 -31.38 6.24
C ARG A 71 -23.78 -31.19 6.20
N GLU A 72 -23.06 -32.06 5.49
CA GLU A 72 -21.61 -31.96 5.32
C GLU A 72 -21.22 -30.68 4.55
N GLY A 73 -21.94 -30.38 3.46
CA GLY A 73 -21.75 -29.16 2.69
C GLY A 73 -21.93 -27.89 3.52
N LYS A 74 -22.94 -27.84 4.38
CA LYS A 74 -23.15 -26.73 5.33
C LYS A 74 -21.99 -26.58 6.32
N ALA A 75 -21.50 -27.68 6.88
CA ALA A 75 -20.37 -27.67 7.81
C ALA A 75 -19.07 -27.19 7.12
N ASN A 76 -18.80 -27.71 5.92
CA ASN A 76 -17.65 -27.31 5.11
C ASN A 76 -17.71 -25.82 4.73
N LEU A 77 -18.89 -25.33 4.31
CA LEU A 77 -19.08 -23.91 3.98
C LEU A 77 -18.87 -23.00 5.19
N ALA A 78 -19.34 -23.39 6.38
CA ALA A 78 -19.11 -22.64 7.61
C ALA A 78 -17.62 -22.55 7.95
N SER A 79 -16.90 -23.68 7.87
CA SER A 79 -15.44 -23.73 8.05
C SER A 79 -14.70 -22.83 7.06
N LEU A 80 -15.03 -22.89 5.77
CA LEU A 80 -14.44 -22.03 4.74
C LEU A 80 -14.68 -20.55 5.05
N ARG A 81 -15.89 -20.16 5.44
CA ARG A 81 -16.22 -18.77 5.80
C ARG A 81 -15.40 -18.27 6.99
N GLN A 82 -15.26 -19.07 8.05
CA GLN A 82 -14.45 -18.70 9.21
C GLN A 82 -12.98 -18.48 8.83
N ARG A 83 -12.44 -19.34 7.98
CA ARG A 83 -11.05 -19.25 7.53
C ARG A 83 -10.83 -18.04 6.63
N ILE A 84 -11.74 -17.77 5.70
CA ILE A 84 -11.73 -16.54 4.88
C ILE A 84 -11.75 -15.30 5.78
N ALA A 85 -12.58 -15.28 6.82
CA ALA A 85 -12.64 -14.18 7.77
C ALA A 85 -11.31 -14.00 8.52
N ALA A 86 -10.69 -15.09 8.97
CA ALA A 86 -9.39 -15.06 9.64
C ALA A 86 -8.28 -14.51 8.73
N VAL A 87 -8.17 -15.01 7.51
CA VAL A 87 -7.16 -14.55 6.53
C VAL A 87 -7.37 -13.07 6.19
N ARG A 88 -8.61 -12.64 5.97
CA ARG A 88 -8.94 -11.21 5.73
C ARG A 88 -8.54 -10.32 6.91
N LYS A 89 -8.73 -10.79 8.15
CA LYS A 89 -8.30 -10.08 9.35
C LYS A 89 -6.77 -9.93 9.40
N THR A 90 -6.03 -11.01 9.16
CA THR A 90 -4.56 -10.98 9.10
C THR A 90 -4.07 -10.03 8.02
N LEU A 91 -4.65 -10.11 6.82
CA LEU A 91 -4.30 -9.23 5.71
C LEU A 91 -4.52 -7.76 6.07
N LYS A 92 -5.62 -7.42 6.74
CA LYS A 92 -5.89 -6.05 7.22
C LYS A 92 -4.83 -5.56 8.21
N ILE A 93 -4.35 -6.43 9.10
CA ILE A 93 -3.27 -6.10 10.05
C ILE A 93 -1.97 -5.83 9.28
N LEU A 94 -1.61 -6.70 8.35
CA LEU A 94 -0.38 -6.55 7.55
C LEU A 94 -0.38 -5.27 6.73
N PHE A 95 -1.49 -4.89 6.11
CA PHE A 95 -1.60 -3.60 5.42
C PHE A 95 -1.38 -2.42 6.35
N LYS A 96 -1.93 -2.46 7.58
CA LYS A 96 -1.72 -1.39 8.56
C LYS A 96 -0.24 -1.27 8.95
N GLU A 97 0.43 -2.40 9.18
CA GLU A 97 1.87 -2.40 9.49
C GLU A 97 2.72 -1.95 8.30
N GLN A 98 2.33 -2.32 7.08
CA GLN A 98 2.99 -1.82 5.86
C GLN A 98 2.89 -0.29 5.78
N THR A 99 1.69 0.28 5.90
CA THR A 99 1.48 1.73 5.86
C THR A 99 2.30 2.44 6.95
N ARG A 100 2.29 1.90 8.17
CA ARG A 100 3.08 2.44 9.29
C ARG A 100 4.58 2.42 8.97
N THR A 101 5.08 1.32 8.44
CA THR A 101 6.50 1.14 8.11
C THR A 101 6.91 2.12 7.02
N VAL A 102 6.11 2.27 5.96
CA VAL A 102 6.36 3.25 4.89
C VAL A 102 6.43 4.67 5.46
N LYS A 103 5.48 5.04 6.33
CA LYS A 103 5.50 6.34 7.01
C LYS A 103 6.78 6.55 7.81
N HIS A 104 7.17 5.59 8.65
CA HIS A 104 8.39 5.69 9.46
C HIS A 104 9.65 5.86 8.59
N ILE A 105 9.74 5.13 7.48
CA ILE A 105 10.86 5.26 6.53
C ILE A 105 10.88 6.66 5.92
N THR A 106 9.73 7.17 5.47
CA THR A 106 9.62 8.52 4.89
C THR A 106 10.01 9.59 5.90
N ASP A 107 9.49 9.51 7.13
CA ASP A 107 9.83 10.44 8.21
C ASP A 107 11.34 10.41 8.50
N ALA A 108 11.93 9.22 8.60
CA ALA A 108 13.38 9.07 8.80
C ALA A 108 14.19 9.68 7.64
N LYS A 109 13.78 9.48 6.39
CA LYS A 109 14.43 10.10 5.22
C LYS A 109 14.37 11.63 5.27
N ILE A 110 13.26 12.20 5.70
CA ILE A 110 13.11 13.65 5.87
C ILE A 110 14.06 14.17 6.95
N LEU A 111 14.18 13.45 8.07
CA LEU A 111 15.09 13.80 9.17
C LEU A 111 16.57 13.67 8.77
N LEU A 112 16.90 12.69 7.93
CA LEU A 112 18.25 12.46 7.40
C LEU A 112 18.57 13.30 6.15
N SER A 113 17.66 14.16 5.72
CA SER A 113 17.86 15.02 4.55
C SER A 113 19.14 15.87 4.71
N PRO A 114 20.04 15.89 3.71
CA PRO A 114 21.29 16.66 3.77
C PRO A 114 21.09 18.13 4.13
N ILE A 115 19.96 18.72 3.73
CA ILE A 115 19.62 20.12 3.99
C ILE A 115 19.58 20.48 5.48
N ARG A 116 19.30 19.50 6.36
CA ARG A 116 19.28 19.68 7.82
C ARG A 116 20.68 19.64 8.46
N ARG A 117 21.71 19.29 7.70
CA ARG A 117 23.10 19.15 8.16
C ARG A 117 24.04 20.20 7.55
N LEU A 118 23.53 21.07 6.69
CA LEU A 118 24.34 22.12 6.07
C LEU A 118 24.81 23.12 7.13
N PRO A 119 26.13 23.37 7.25
CA PRO A 119 26.65 24.45 8.08
C PRO A 119 26.12 25.82 7.64
N ALA A 120 26.09 26.78 8.56
CA ALA A 120 25.63 28.14 8.26
C ALA A 120 26.42 28.78 7.11
N ASP A 121 27.73 28.59 7.06
CA ASP A 121 28.58 29.13 6.00
C ASP A 121 28.17 28.64 4.61
N VAL A 122 27.88 27.33 4.48
CA VAL A 122 27.40 26.75 3.22
C VAL A 122 26.01 27.30 2.84
N LEU A 123 25.15 27.53 3.82
CA LEU A 123 23.85 28.18 3.58
C LEU A 123 24.00 29.62 3.11
N ILE A 124 24.96 30.36 3.67
CA ILE A 124 25.26 31.74 3.26
C ILE A 124 25.79 31.78 1.81
N GLU A 125 26.66 30.84 1.43
CA GLU A 125 27.12 30.71 0.03
C GLU A 125 25.95 30.44 -0.92
N ILE A 126 25.02 29.53 -0.55
CA ILE A 126 23.80 29.28 -1.32
C ILE A 126 22.96 30.56 -1.42
N PHE A 127 22.78 31.29 -0.32
CA PHE A 127 22.00 32.52 -0.31
C PHE A 127 22.61 33.58 -1.22
N THR A 128 23.94 33.73 -1.17
CA THR A 128 24.69 34.68 -2.01
C THR A 128 24.53 34.34 -3.49
N ALA A 129 24.61 33.05 -3.85
CA ALA A 129 24.41 32.59 -5.22
C ALA A 129 22.96 32.73 -5.72
N CYS A 130 22.00 32.95 -4.82
CA CYS A 130 20.58 33.18 -5.16
C CYS A 130 20.20 34.66 -5.19
N LEU A 131 21.10 35.57 -4.83
CA LEU A 131 20.87 37.01 -4.95
C LEU A 131 21.01 37.44 -6.42
N PRO A 132 20.20 38.39 -6.91
CA PRO A 132 20.35 38.93 -8.25
C PRO A 132 21.76 39.55 -8.43
N GLU A 133 22.45 39.19 -9.51
CA GLU A 133 23.81 39.68 -9.80
C GLU A 133 23.85 41.11 -10.37
N ASP A 134 22.72 41.64 -10.85
CA ASP A 134 22.69 42.84 -11.70
C ASP A 134 21.81 43.96 -11.12
N PRO A 135 22.39 45.06 -10.60
CA PRO A 135 21.65 46.22 -10.09
C PRO A 135 21.01 47.09 -11.18
N ASP A 136 21.26 46.80 -12.47
CA ASP A 136 20.79 47.60 -13.62
C ASP A 136 19.56 47.00 -14.35
N LEU A 137 18.96 45.92 -13.84
CA LEU A 137 17.67 45.45 -14.36
C LEU A 137 16.56 46.43 -13.95
N PRO A 138 15.62 46.78 -14.86
CA PRO A 138 14.54 47.71 -14.52
C PRO A 138 13.73 47.17 -13.34
N ASP A 139 13.68 47.99 -12.29
CA ASP A 139 12.99 47.80 -11.02
C ASP A 139 11.46 47.77 -11.22
N ASP A 140 10.97 46.77 -11.94
CA ASP A 140 9.53 46.47 -12.06
C ASP A 140 9.10 45.36 -11.08
N THR A 141 10.04 44.83 -10.28
CA THR A 141 9.79 43.82 -9.26
C THR A 141 9.87 44.44 -7.88
N ASP A 142 8.71 44.75 -7.31
CA ASP A 142 8.57 45.17 -5.91
C ASP A 142 9.24 44.13 -4.99
N SER A 143 10.34 44.52 -4.33
CA SER A 143 11.12 43.68 -3.40
C SER A 143 10.28 43.20 -2.19
N LEU A 144 9.14 43.86 -1.94
CA LEU A 144 8.16 43.48 -0.92
C LEU A 144 7.09 42.51 -1.44
N ASP A 145 7.06 42.23 -2.74
CA ASP A 145 6.14 41.26 -3.31
C ASP A 145 6.61 39.83 -2.98
N THR A 146 6.06 39.30 -1.90
CA THR A 146 6.25 37.91 -1.47
C THR A 146 5.76 36.85 -2.47
N GLN A 147 5.06 37.25 -3.55
CA GLN A 147 4.64 36.35 -4.64
C GLN A 147 5.74 36.13 -5.67
N LEU A 148 6.69 37.06 -5.79
CA LEU A 148 7.89 36.88 -6.58
C LEU A 148 8.76 35.83 -5.87
N GLN A 149 9.04 34.72 -6.56
CA GLN A 149 9.88 33.62 -6.04
C GLN A 149 11.37 34.01 -5.99
N VAL A 150 11.67 35.20 -5.50
CA VAL A 150 13.01 35.79 -5.49
C VAL A 150 13.55 35.77 -4.06
N ALA A 151 14.87 35.63 -3.94
CA ALA A 151 15.54 35.86 -2.67
C ALA A 151 15.23 37.29 -2.18
N PRO A 152 15.01 37.49 -0.88
CA PRO A 152 15.38 36.60 0.22
C PRO A 152 14.22 35.81 0.85
N TRP A 153 12.98 36.16 0.51
CA TRP A 153 11.79 35.61 1.16
C TRP A 153 11.67 34.09 0.99
N VAL A 154 11.92 33.56 -0.21
CA VAL A 154 11.84 32.12 -0.50
C VAL A 154 12.86 31.30 0.31
N LEU A 155 14.07 31.82 0.48
CA LEU A 155 15.15 31.14 1.21
C LEU A 155 14.79 30.97 2.70
N SER A 156 14.11 31.96 3.28
CA SER A 156 13.64 31.92 4.66
C SER A 156 12.48 30.94 4.91
N GLN A 157 11.85 30.40 3.86
CA GLN A 157 10.71 29.49 3.97
C GLN A 157 11.05 28.00 3.81
N VAL A 158 12.30 27.67 3.46
CA VAL A 158 12.71 26.28 3.19
C VAL A 158 12.67 25.40 4.44
N CYS A 159 13.30 25.84 5.54
CA CYS A 159 13.22 25.17 6.84
C CYS A 159 13.62 26.11 7.98
N ALA A 160 13.41 25.67 9.24
CA ALA A 160 13.77 26.46 10.42
C ALA A 160 15.26 26.85 10.47
N SER A 161 16.17 25.95 10.05
CA SER A 161 17.61 26.25 10.02
C SER A 161 17.95 27.33 9.00
N TRP A 162 17.39 27.23 7.79
CA TRP A 162 17.59 28.23 6.74
C TRP A 162 17.05 29.59 7.17
N ARG A 163 15.86 29.60 7.76
CA ARG A 163 15.28 30.82 8.33
C ARG A 163 16.18 31.45 9.38
N GLN A 164 16.69 30.64 10.32
CA GLN A 164 17.59 31.16 11.35
C GLN A 164 18.84 31.77 10.73
N THR A 165 19.49 31.08 9.80
CA THR A 165 20.68 31.60 9.12
C THR A 165 20.39 32.86 8.31
N ALA A 166 19.27 32.87 7.58
CA ALA A 166 18.81 34.01 6.78
C ALA A 166 18.58 35.24 7.67
N LEU A 167 17.93 35.10 8.82
CA LEU A 167 17.70 36.19 9.76
C LEU A 167 18.99 36.68 10.43
N THR A 168 19.97 35.80 10.64
CA THR A 168 21.26 36.19 11.23
C THR A 168 22.22 36.85 10.25
N TRP A 169 22.11 36.54 8.96
CA TRP A 169 23.03 37.05 7.95
C TRP A 169 22.46 38.33 7.31
N THR A 170 23.02 39.47 7.69
CA THR A 170 22.57 40.80 7.22
C THR A 170 22.78 41.04 5.74
N GLY A 171 23.75 40.36 5.11
CA GLY A 171 24.04 40.49 3.67
C GLY A 171 22.87 40.09 2.77
N LEU A 172 22.00 39.19 3.26
CA LEU A 172 20.79 38.77 2.56
C LEU A 172 19.74 39.88 2.40
N TRP A 173 19.73 40.84 3.34
CA TRP A 173 18.72 41.88 3.45
C TRP A 173 19.27 43.26 3.08
N ALA A 174 20.54 43.35 2.66
CA ALA A 174 21.21 44.62 2.41
C ALA A 174 20.67 45.37 1.18
N ASN A 175 19.97 44.67 0.28
CA ASN A 175 19.46 45.18 -0.99
C ASN A 175 17.91 45.14 -1.05
N ILE A 176 17.23 45.16 0.10
CA ILE A 176 15.77 45.38 0.21
C ILE A 176 15.55 46.80 0.71
#